data_AF-A0A2A4N5I4-F1
#
_entry.id   AF-A0A2A4N5I4-F1
#
_cell.length_a   1.000
_cell.length_b   1.000
_cell.length_c   1.000
_cell.angle_alpha   90.00
_cell.angle_beta   90.00
_cell.angle_gamma   90.00
#
_symmetry.space_group_name_H-M   'P 1'
#
loop_
_entity.id
_entity.type
_entity.pdbx_description
1 polymer ?
#
loop_
_entity_poly.entity_id
_entity_poly.type
_entity_poly.pdbx_seq_one_letter_code
_entity_poly.pdbx_strand_id
1 'polypeptide(L)'
;MNNWKELEKPIKEVYDLRGILDKFPKDCIYIKQSYLEIEKMWSKEFNEFNKKKKKITHVMLSEAPLWGRAQSYIYNPVSRQTSFLYGANLNEQKIKGKENLIKRMCEKGLLVLDIFPYALNDCDTFINYESLNRRDEYKELFQNVFEIYLQPKLTEIQSNNSNVKFIYRYKRVKGNSSEKLSKELKSMKFKNVPSELKLWKKGWGGMNVDILKKWLNSK
;
A
#
# COMPACT_ATOMS: atom_id res chain seq x y z
N MET A 1 -12.70 -9.49 2.23
CA MET A 1 -12.55 -10.58 3.22
C MET A 1 -12.14 -9.96 4.56
N ASN A 2 -12.81 -10.29 5.67
CA ASN A 2 -12.41 -9.81 7.00
C ASN A 2 -11.57 -10.87 7.72
N ASN A 3 -10.27 -10.90 7.42
CA ASN A 3 -9.34 -11.89 7.98
C ASN A 3 -8.65 -11.39 9.27
N TRP A 4 -9.27 -10.44 9.99
CA TRP A 4 -8.63 -9.78 11.13
C TRP A 4 -8.10 -10.76 12.18
N LYS A 5 -8.85 -11.82 12.50
CA LYS A 5 -8.42 -12.81 13.51
C LYS A 5 -7.07 -13.44 13.18
N GLU A 6 -6.82 -13.71 11.90
CA GLU A 6 -5.55 -14.27 11.43
C GLU A 6 -4.46 -13.21 11.35
N LEU A 7 -4.82 -11.96 10.99
CA LEU A 7 -3.91 -10.83 10.94
C LEU A 7 -3.51 -10.28 12.31
N GLU A 8 -4.28 -10.55 13.36
CA GLU A 8 -3.98 -10.10 14.72
C GLU A 8 -2.77 -10.83 15.30
N LYS A 9 -2.63 -12.13 15.00
CA LYS A 9 -1.57 -12.96 15.58
C LYS A 9 -0.15 -12.47 15.21
N PRO A 10 0.21 -12.26 13.92
CA PRO A 10 1.56 -11.81 13.56
C PRO A 10 1.95 -10.49 14.20
N ILE A 11 1.02 -9.55 14.32
CA ILE A 11 1.32 -8.26 14.93
C ILE A 11 1.42 -8.37 16.46
N LYS A 12 0.61 -9.22 17.11
CA LYS A 12 0.71 -9.48 18.54
C LYS A 12 2.06 -10.09 18.92
N GLU A 13 2.56 -11.03 18.12
CA GLU A 13 3.88 -11.65 18.30
C GLU A 13 5.01 -10.60 18.29
N VAL A 14 4.92 -9.57 17.45
CA VAL A 14 5.88 -8.45 17.47
C VAL A 14 5.89 -7.70 18.80
N TYR A 15 4.73 -7.50 19.45
CA TYR A 15 4.67 -6.84 20.75
C TYR A 15 5.24 -7.74 21.86
N ASP A 16 4.98 -9.03 21.77
CA ASP A 16 5.48 -10.03 22.73
C ASP A 16 7.01 -10.14 22.66
N LEU A 17 7.57 -10.28 21.45
CA LEU A 17 9.02 -10.30 21.22
C LEU A 17 9.75 -9.05 21.72
N ARG A 18 9.05 -7.92 21.76
CA ARG A 18 9.58 -6.64 22.25
C ARG A 18 9.38 -6.44 23.76
N GLY A 19 8.72 -7.37 24.46
CA GLY A 19 8.43 -7.25 25.88
C GLY A 19 7.44 -6.13 26.22
N ILE A 20 6.59 -5.74 25.26
CA ILE A 20 5.59 -4.65 25.40
C ILE A 20 4.17 -5.15 25.14
N LEU A 21 3.90 -6.43 25.39
CA LEU A 21 2.61 -7.06 25.15
C LEU A 21 1.47 -6.36 25.91
N ASP A 22 1.77 -5.73 27.05
CA ASP A 22 0.83 -4.92 27.84
C ASP A 22 0.25 -3.73 27.06
N LYS A 23 0.96 -3.23 26.04
CA LYS A 23 0.50 -2.13 25.18
C LYS A 23 -0.42 -2.58 24.05
N PHE A 24 -0.34 -3.86 23.66
CA PHE A 24 -1.04 -4.39 22.50
C PHE A 24 -2.57 -4.22 22.56
N PRO A 25 -3.28 -4.41 23.69
CA PRO A 25 -4.74 -4.30 23.72
C PRO A 25 -5.26 -2.94 23.24
N LYS A 26 -4.59 -1.85 23.62
CA LYS A 26 -4.95 -0.49 23.19
C LYS A 26 -4.69 -0.30 21.69
N ASP A 27 -3.50 -0.66 21.24
CA ASP A 27 -3.08 -0.48 19.86
C ASP A 27 -3.90 -1.37 18.91
N CYS A 28 -4.24 -2.59 19.34
CA CYS A 28 -5.05 -3.54 18.58
C CYS A 28 -6.42 -2.95 18.20
N ILE A 29 -7.07 -2.19 19.09
CA ILE A 29 -8.35 -1.51 18.78
C ILE A 29 -8.16 -0.57 17.59
N TYR A 30 -7.13 0.28 17.66
CA TYR A 30 -6.82 1.24 16.60
C TYR A 30 -6.44 0.54 15.29
N ILE A 31 -5.55 -0.44 15.35
CA ILE A 31 -5.04 -1.16 14.17
C ILE A 31 -6.21 -1.88 13.48
N LYS A 32 -7.09 -2.54 14.24
CA LYS A 32 -8.28 -3.22 13.73
C LYS A 32 -9.23 -2.27 13.04
N GLN A 33 -9.58 -1.16 13.69
CA GLN A 33 -10.50 -0.17 13.12
C GLN A 33 -9.93 0.43 11.83
N SER A 34 -8.64 0.79 11.85
CA SER A 34 -7.94 1.30 10.67
C SER A 34 -7.97 0.30 9.52
N TYR A 35 -7.63 -0.97 9.79
CA TYR A 35 -7.68 -2.05 8.80
C TYR A 35 -9.05 -2.18 8.13
N LEU A 36 -10.14 -2.21 8.92
CA LEU A 36 -11.49 -2.38 8.39
C LEU A 36 -11.89 -1.24 7.44
N GLU A 37 -11.59 0.01 7.81
CA GLU A 37 -11.91 1.17 6.97
C GLU A 37 -11.05 1.24 5.71
N ILE A 38 -9.76 0.94 5.84
CA ILE A 38 -8.81 0.91 4.72
C ILE A 38 -9.20 -0.16 3.71
N GLU A 39 -9.51 -1.38 4.17
CA GLU A 39 -9.94 -2.48 3.29
C GLU A 39 -11.25 -2.17 2.58
N LYS A 40 -12.18 -1.49 3.26
CA LYS A 40 -13.42 -1.02 2.64
C LYS A 40 -13.14 -0.02 1.52
N MET A 41 -12.22 0.93 1.74
CA MET A 41 -11.83 1.91 0.72
C MET A 41 -11.08 1.27 -0.45
N TRP A 42 -10.12 0.38 -0.17
CA TRP A 42 -9.37 -0.33 -1.21
C TRP A 42 -10.29 -1.22 -2.05
N SER A 43 -11.18 -1.99 -1.40
CA SER A 43 -12.15 -2.85 -2.10
C SER A 43 -13.09 -2.03 -2.98
N LYS A 44 -13.52 -0.85 -2.52
CA LYS A 44 -14.33 0.07 -3.32
C LYS A 44 -13.57 0.49 -4.59
N GLU A 45 -12.31 0.89 -4.47
CA GLU A 45 -11.52 1.30 -5.63
C GLU A 45 -11.28 0.14 -6.60
N PHE A 46 -10.88 -1.03 -6.09
CA PHE A 46 -10.65 -2.21 -6.92
C PHE A 46 -11.91 -2.65 -7.68
N ASN A 47 -13.09 -2.60 -7.02
CA ASN A 47 -14.36 -2.87 -7.67
C ASN A 47 -14.70 -1.86 -8.77
N GLU A 48 -14.30 -0.59 -8.63
CA GLU A 48 -14.47 0.41 -9.68
C GLU A 48 -13.62 0.13 -10.92
N PHE A 49 -12.40 -0.41 -10.76
CA PHE A 49 -11.62 -0.92 -11.90
C PHE A 49 -12.37 -2.02 -12.65
N ASN A 50 -12.90 -3.00 -11.91
CA ASN A 50 -13.61 -4.14 -12.48
C ASN A 50 -14.89 -3.71 -13.20
N LYS A 51 -15.73 -2.89 -12.55
CA LYS A 51 -16.98 -2.38 -13.15
C LYS A 51 -16.74 -1.60 -14.44
N LYS A 52 -15.71 -0.76 -14.48
CA LYS A 52 -15.38 0.07 -15.65
C LYS A 52 -14.55 -0.68 -16.70
N LYS A 53 -14.34 -1.99 -16.52
CA LYS A 53 -13.48 -2.86 -17.36
C LYS A 53 -12.11 -2.22 -17.62
N LYS A 54 -11.57 -1.48 -16.64
CA LYS A 54 -10.26 -0.84 -16.74
C LYS A 54 -9.21 -1.89 -16.48
N LYS A 55 -8.22 -1.99 -17.38
CA LYS A 55 -7.08 -2.87 -17.19
C LYS A 55 -6.14 -2.26 -16.16
N ILE A 56 -5.82 -3.00 -15.11
CA ILE A 56 -4.73 -2.64 -14.22
C ILE A 56 -3.44 -2.88 -15.01
N THR A 57 -2.67 -1.82 -15.25
CA THR A 57 -1.39 -1.90 -15.98
C THR A 57 -0.22 -1.80 -15.01
N HIS A 58 -0.40 -1.11 -13.89
CA HIS A 58 0.63 -0.88 -12.88
C HIS A 58 0.05 -1.09 -11.48
N VAL A 59 0.82 -1.75 -10.62
CA VAL A 59 0.56 -1.86 -9.19
C VAL A 59 1.71 -1.21 -8.43
N MET A 60 1.42 -0.15 -7.70
CA MET A 60 2.37 0.49 -6.82
C MET A 60 2.29 -0.10 -5.42
N LEU A 61 3.38 -0.75 -5.02
CA LEU A 61 3.56 -1.36 -3.72
C LEU A 61 3.99 -0.30 -2.71
N SER A 62 3.08 0.00 -1.79
CA SER A 62 3.26 0.89 -0.65
C SER A 62 3.63 0.08 0.59
N GLU A 63 4.29 0.70 1.56
CA GLU A 63 4.63 0.05 2.83
C GLU A 63 3.35 -0.31 3.57
N ALA A 64 2.65 0.72 4.04
CA ALA A 64 1.51 0.55 4.91
C ALA A 64 0.53 1.69 4.72
N PRO A 65 -0.74 1.45 5.06
CA PRO A 65 -1.76 2.46 4.88
C PRO A 65 -1.59 3.60 5.90
N LEU A 66 -1.69 4.83 5.42
CA LEU A 66 -1.61 6.03 6.25
C LEU A 66 -3.00 6.35 6.82
N TRP A 67 -3.37 5.82 7.98
CA TRP A 67 -4.62 6.21 8.64
C TRP A 67 -4.38 7.43 9.54
N GLY A 68 -3.97 7.25 10.79
CA GLY A 68 -3.69 8.34 11.71
C GLY A 68 -4.92 9.16 12.08
N ARG A 69 -4.75 10.14 12.98
CA ARG A 69 -5.76 11.18 13.24
C ARG A 69 -6.27 11.87 11.96
N ALA A 70 -5.40 12.05 10.97
CA ALA A 70 -5.73 12.71 9.71
C ALA A 70 -6.40 11.78 8.67
N GLN A 71 -6.58 10.49 8.97
CA GLN A 71 -7.14 9.45 8.10
C GLN A 71 -6.65 9.54 6.66
N SER A 72 -5.34 9.72 6.51
CA SER A 72 -4.68 10.18 5.29
C SER A 72 -4.55 9.11 4.20
N TYR A 73 -5.38 8.08 4.23
CA TYR A 73 -5.24 6.94 3.34
C TYR A 73 -5.46 7.38 1.91
N ILE A 74 -4.71 6.84 0.94
CA ILE A 74 -4.75 7.35 -0.43
C ILE A 74 -6.17 7.34 -1.01
N TYR A 75 -6.98 6.32 -0.69
CA TYR A 75 -8.35 6.22 -1.19
C TYR A 75 -9.40 6.90 -0.30
N ASN A 76 -9.00 7.60 0.76
CA ASN A 76 -9.92 8.44 1.52
C ASN A 76 -10.13 9.79 0.79
N PRO A 77 -11.31 10.06 0.19
CA PRO A 77 -11.56 11.30 -0.54
C PRO A 77 -11.66 12.53 0.36
N VAL A 78 -12.01 12.35 1.64
CA VAL A 78 -12.27 13.43 2.61
C VAL A 78 -10.98 13.98 3.23
N SER A 79 -9.95 13.14 3.33
CA SER A 79 -8.65 13.57 3.87
C SER A 79 -7.97 14.61 2.97
N ARG A 80 -7.18 15.49 3.59
CA ARG A 80 -6.31 16.42 2.85
C ARG A 80 -5.37 15.66 1.93
N GLN A 81 -4.88 16.35 0.90
CA GLN A 81 -3.87 15.79 0.01
C GLN A 81 -2.63 15.41 0.83
N THR A 82 -2.27 14.13 0.78
CA THR A 82 -1.12 13.63 1.53
C THR A 82 0.18 14.02 0.85
N SER A 83 1.28 13.95 1.60
CA SER A 83 2.65 14.01 1.04
C SER A 83 2.84 13.08 -0.17
N PHE A 84 2.09 11.96 -0.23
CA PHE A 84 2.01 11.07 -1.39
C PHE A 84 1.72 11.83 -2.69
N LEU A 85 0.78 12.79 -2.68
CA LEU A 85 0.31 13.52 -3.86
C LEU A 85 0.78 14.99 -3.86
N TYR A 86 1.42 15.44 -2.78
CA TYR A 86 1.87 16.82 -2.60
C TYR A 86 2.98 17.16 -3.58
N GLY A 87 2.76 18.21 -4.37
CA GLY A 87 3.70 18.65 -5.42
C GLY A 87 3.34 18.18 -6.81
N ALA A 88 2.36 17.27 -6.99
CA ALA A 88 1.69 17.15 -8.28
C ALA A 88 0.99 18.50 -8.48
N ASN A 89 1.61 19.45 -9.15
CA ASN A 89 0.96 20.71 -9.50
C ASN A 89 -0.18 20.36 -10.45
N LEU A 90 -1.34 20.03 -9.88
CA LEU A 90 -2.52 19.55 -10.60
C LEU A 90 -3.22 20.66 -11.37
N ASN A 91 -2.86 21.91 -11.08
CA ASN A 91 -3.38 23.09 -11.77
C ASN A 91 -3.04 23.06 -13.27
N GLU A 92 -1.84 22.62 -13.65
CA GLU A 92 -1.44 22.46 -15.07
C GLU A 92 -2.21 21.35 -15.78
N GLN A 93 -2.72 20.35 -15.04
CA GLN A 93 -3.53 19.26 -15.59
C GLN A 93 -5.05 19.48 -15.42
N LYS A 94 -5.48 20.62 -14.86
CA LYS A 94 -6.87 20.91 -14.46
C LYS A 94 -7.50 19.85 -13.53
N ILE A 95 -6.71 19.04 -12.84
CA ILE A 95 -7.23 17.99 -11.93
C ILE A 95 -7.45 18.61 -10.55
N LYS A 96 -8.66 19.11 -10.27
CA LYS A 96 -8.93 19.73 -8.97
C LYS A 96 -9.20 18.66 -7.90
N GLY A 97 -8.35 18.58 -6.89
CA GLY A 97 -8.57 17.76 -5.71
C GLY A 97 -8.12 16.30 -5.84
N LYS A 98 -8.00 15.65 -4.67
CA LYS A 98 -7.46 14.30 -4.50
C LYS A 98 -8.27 13.24 -5.24
N GLU A 99 -9.60 13.31 -5.16
CA GLU A 99 -10.51 12.38 -5.81
C GLU A 99 -10.32 12.32 -7.33
N ASN A 100 -10.22 13.48 -7.99
CA ASN A 100 -10.02 13.54 -9.43
C ASN A 100 -8.64 13.00 -9.85
N LEU A 101 -7.62 13.16 -9.01
CA LEU A 101 -6.30 12.58 -9.26
C LEU A 101 -6.31 11.06 -9.15
N ILE A 102 -6.96 10.51 -8.12
CA ILE A 102 -7.15 9.07 -7.95
C ILE A 102 -7.89 8.50 -9.15
N LYS A 103 -9.01 9.14 -9.54
CA LYS A 103 -9.79 8.74 -10.72
C LYS A 103 -8.91 8.70 -11.96
N ARG A 104 -8.08 9.73 -12.17
CA ARG A 104 -7.17 9.80 -13.32
C ARG A 104 -6.08 8.72 -13.29
N MET A 105 -5.51 8.44 -12.12
CA MET A 105 -4.56 7.33 -11.93
C MET A 105 -5.22 6.00 -12.28
N CYS A 106 -6.46 5.80 -11.84
CA CYS A 106 -7.21 4.58 -12.10
C CYS A 106 -7.61 4.45 -13.58
N GLU A 107 -7.99 5.55 -14.24
CA GLU A 107 -8.21 5.58 -15.70
C GLU A 107 -6.98 5.15 -16.50
N LYS A 108 -5.79 5.49 -16.01
CA LYS A 108 -4.50 5.12 -16.61
C LYS A 108 -4.01 3.72 -16.19
N GLY A 109 -4.74 3.04 -15.29
CA GLY A 109 -4.45 1.67 -14.90
C GLY A 109 -3.49 1.53 -13.71
N LEU A 110 -3.33 2.55 -12.86
CA LEU A 110 -2.49 2.48 -11.66
C LEU A 110 -3.32 2.20 -10.42
N LEU A 111 -3.05 1.06 -9.79
CA LEU A 111 -3.57 0.67 -8.49
C LEU A 111 -2.47 0.82 -7.43
N VAL A 112 -2.82 1.36 -6.26
CA VAL A 112 -1.94 1.40 -5.08
C VAL A 112 -2.34 0.25 -4.17
N LEU A 113 -1.33 -0.49 -3.71
CA LEU A 113 -1.50 -1.68 -2.89
C LEU A 113 -0.49 -1.60 -1.75
N ASP A 114 -0.99 -1.56 -0.51
CA ASP A 114 -0.15 -1.66 0.67
C ASP A 114 0.29 -3.11 0.85
N ILE A 115 1.53 -3.33 1.32
CA ILE A 115 2.05 -4.68 1.57
C ILE A 115 1.73 -5.17 2.99
N PHE A 116 1.28 -4.27 3.87
CA PHE A 116 0.83 -4.59 5.22
C PHE A 116 -0.60 -4.12 5.49
N PRO A 117 -1.36 -4.84 6.34
CA PRO A 117 -2.69 -4.44 6.80
C PRO A 117 -2.68 -3.39 7.92
N TYR A 118 -1.53 -3.05 8.50
CA TYR A 118 -1.45 -2.33 9.77
C TYR A 118 -1.08 -0.85 9.58
N ALA A 119 -1.88 0.06 10.14
CA ALA A 119 -1.60 1.50 10.10
C ALA A 119 -0.64 1.97 11.21
N LEU A 120 0.54 1.35 11.33
CA LEU A 120 1.50 1.63 12.42
C LEU A 120 2.12 3.03 12.30
N ASN A 121 2.06 3.81 13.38
CA ASN A 121 2.59 5.18 13.44
C ASN A 121 2.91 5.63 14.89
N ASP A 122 3.69 6.69 15.00
CA ASP A 122 4.24 7.17 16.29
C ASP A 122 3.21 7.78 17.24
N CYS A 123 2.02 8.13 16.75
CA CYS A 123 1.00 8.80 17.54
C CYS A 123 -0.03 7.82 18.12
N ASP A 124 -0.39 6.80 17.35
CA ASP A 124 -1.49 5.89 17.69
C ASP A 124 -1.02 4.48 18.10
N THR A 125 0.25 4.13 17.86
CA THR A 125 0.80 2.81 18.19
C THR A 125 2.20 2.91 18.80
N PHE A 126 2.54 1.97 19.69
CA PHE A 126 3.85 1.87 20.34
C PHE A 126 4.97 1.40 19.41
N ILE A 127 4.62 0.82 18.26
CA ILE A 127 5.58 0.39 17.24
C ILE A 127 5.28 1.10 15.92
N ASN A 128 6.32 1.27 15.09
CA ASN A 128 6.20 1.81 13.74
C ASN A 128 7.13 1.06 12.78
N TYR A 129 6.94 1.22 11.47
CA TYR A 129 7.75 0.52 10.46
C TYR A 129 9.24 0.88 10.46
N GLU A 130 9.60 2.07 10.92
CA GLU A 130 11.01 2.42 11.08
C GLU A 130 11.65 1.64 12.23
N SER A 131 10.96 1.50 13.35
CA SER A 131 11.41 0.70 14.49
C SER A 131 11.52 -0.78 14.12
N LEU A 132 10.55 -1.33 13.35
CA LEU A 132 10.56 -2.72 12.89
C LEU A 132 11.73 -3.00 11.94
N ASN A 133 12.03 -2.05 11.06
CA ASN A 133 13.13 -2.18 10.10
C ASN A 133 14.51 -2.26 10.76
N ARG A 134 14.67 -1.75 11.99
CA ARG A 134 15.96 -1.78 12.70
C ARG A 134 16.27 -3.14 13.34
N ARG A 135 15.33 -4.10 13.33
CA ARG A 135 15.39 -5.36 14.09
C ARG A 135 15.04 -6.61 13.27
N ASP A 136 15.07 -6.54 11.94
CA ASP A 136 14.61 -7.58 11.00
C ASP A 136 13.12 -8.02 11.12
N GLU A 137 12.42 -7.61 12.18
CA GLU A 137 10.98 -7.79 12.45
C GLU A 137 10.10 -7.34 11.28
N TYR A 138 10.54 -6.37 10.47
CA TYR A 138 9.84 -5.98 9.25
C TYR A 138 9.72 -7.13 8.26
N LYS A 139 10.84 -7.83 7.99
CA LYS A 139 10.91 -8.92 7.01
C LYS A 139 10.08 -10.10 7.51
N GLU A 140 10.20 -10.43 8.79
CA GLU A 140 9.42 -11.49 9.45
C GLU A 140 7.93 -11.18 9.43
N LEU A 141 7.53 -9.97 9.84
CA LEU A 141 6.13 -9.55 9.78
C LEU A 141 5.58 -9.64 8.35
N PHE A 142 6.35 -9.21 7.35
CA PHE A 142 5.95 -9.32 5.95
C PHE A 142 5.74 -10.78 5.53
N GLN A 143 6.66 -11.67 5.92
CA GLN A 143 6.55 -13.10 5.61
C GLN A 143 5.28 -13.70 6.21
N ASN A 144 4.96 -13.35 7.47
CA ASN A 144 3.84 -13.89 8.22
C ASN A 144 2.47 -13.38 7.75
N VAL A 145 2.41 -12.18 7.18
CA VAL A 145 1.13 -11.61 6.69
C VAL A 145 0.90 -11.81 5.20
N PHE A 146 1.92 -12.18 4.43
CA PHE A 146 1.86 -12.22 2.98
C PHE A 146 0.67 -13.03 2.46
N GLU A 147 0.52 -14.26 2.91
CA GLU A 147 -0.49 -15.20 2.42
C GLU A 147 -1.91 -14.81 2.85
N ILE A 148 -2.03 -14.19 4.03
CA ILE A 148 -3.31 -13.82 4.63
C ILE A 148 -3.83 -12.49 4.02
N TYR A 149 -2.92 -11.56 3.74
CA TYR A 149 -3.26 -10.18 3.36
C TYR A 149 -3.02 -9.86 1.88
N LEU A 150 -1.79 -10.10 1.41
CA LEU A 150 -1.32 -9.59 0.12
C LEU A 150 -1.64 -10.55 -1.02
N GLN A 151 -1.43 -11.84 -0.82
CA GLN A 151 -1.67 -12.87 -1.83
C GLN A 151 -3.12 -12.89 -2.34
N PRO A 152 -4.17 -12.79 -1.50
CA PRO A 152 -5.55 -12.75 -2.00
C PRO A 152 -5.79 -11.56 -2.93
N LYS A 153 -5.25 -10.38 -2.60
CA LYS A 153 -5.34 -9.19 -3.45
C LYS A 153 -4.58 -9.36 -4.76
N LEU A 154 -3.41 -9.98 -4.73
CA LEU A 154 -2.64 -10.30 -5.93
C LEU A 154 -3.39 -11.28 -6.84
N THR A 155 -4.08 -12.29 -6.28
CA THR A 155 -4.91 -13.23 -7.03
C THR A 155 -6.09 -12.53 -7.70
N GLU A 156 -6.74 -11.59 -7.01
CA GLU A 156 -7.80 -10.76 -7.59
C GLU A 156 -7.26 -9.89 -8.73
N ILE A 157 -6.11 -9.24 -8.55
CA ILE A 157 -5.44 -8.44 -9.58
C ILE A 157 -5.07 -9.31 -10.79
N GLN A 158 -4.53 -10.51 -10.56
CA GLN A 158 -4.14 -11.44 -11.62
C GLN A 158 -5.36 -11.85 -12.47
N SER A 159 -6.49 -12.10 -11.82
CA SER A 159 -7.75 -12.46 -12.47
C SER A 159 -8.27 -11.32 -13.36
N ASN A 160 -7.95 -10.06 -13.03
CA ASN A 160 -8.21 -8.90 -13.89
C ASN A 160 -7.21 -8.80 -15.06
N ASN A 161 -5.91 -8.91 -14.78
CA ASN A 161 -4.85 -8.85 -15.78
C ASN A 161 -3.54 -9.44 -15.23
N SER A 162 -2.92 -10.39 -15.93
CA SER A 162 -1.61 -10.95 -15.56
C SER A 162 -0.43 -10.15 -16.13
N ASN A 163 -0.66 -9.26 -17.10
CA ASN A 163 0.35 -8.36 -17.64
C ASN A 163 0.36 -7.03 -16.88
N VAL A 164 0.68 -7.11 -15.58
CA VAL A 164 0.80 -5.98 -14.66
C VAL A 164 2.27 -5.70 -14.40
N LYS A 165 2.63 -4.43 -14.30
CA LYS A 165 3.96 -3.98 -13.85
C LYS A 165 3.91 -3.59 -12.38
N PHE A 166 4.74 -4.22 -11.56
CA PHE A 166 4.86 -3.88 -10.15
C PHE A 166 5.95 -2.82 -9.95
N ILE A 167 5.68 -1.82 -9.12
CA ILE A 167 6.63 -0.76 -8.79
C ILE A 167 6.68 -0.56 -7.28
N TYR A 168 7.88 -0.41 -6.72
CA TYR A 168 8.05 -0.07 -5.31
C TYR A 168 7.98 1.43 -5.10
N ARG A 169 7.19 1.85 -4.11
CA ARG A 169 7.17 3.25 -3.66
C ARG A 169 8.44 3.60 -2.87
N TYR A 170 8.86 2.72 -1.97
CA TYR A 170 9.96 2.98 -1.04
C TYR A 170 11.11 1.98 -1.19
N LYS A 171 12.35 2.47 -1.02
CA LYS A 171 13.54 1.61 -0.93
C LYS A 171 13.42 0.57 0.20
N ARG A 172 12.83 0.95 1.34
CA ARG A 172 12.59 0.05 2.48
C ARG A 172 11.72 -1.14 2.11
N VAL A 173 10.59 -0.88 1.45
CA VAL A 173 9.71 -1.92 0.93
C VAL A 173 10.49 -2.85 0.01
N LYS A 174 11.21 -2.30 -0.99
CA LYS A 174 12.07 -3.10 -1.89
C LYS A 174 13.08 -3.96 -1.10
N GLY A 175 13.82 -3.35 -0.17
CA GLY A 175 14.88 -4.02 0.59
C GLY A 175 14.38 -5.21 1.39
N ASN A 176 13.21 -5.09 2.02
CA ASN A 176 12.71 -6.11 2.94
C ASN A 176 11.73 -7.12 2.31
N SER A 177 11.03 -6.77 1.21
CA SER A 177 10.02 -7.64 0.62
C SER A 177 10.41 -8.26 -0.73
N SER A 178 11.44 -7.75 -1.40
CA SER A 178 11.69 -8.09 -2.81
C SER A 178 11.97 -9.56 -3.08
N GLU A 179 12.70 -10.25 -2.21
CA GLU A 179 13.03 -11.66 -2.37
C GLU A 179 11.76 -12.53 -2.40
N LYS A 180 10.97 -12.50 -1.31
CA LYS A 180 9.70 -13.25 -1.22
C LYS A 180 8.71 -12.77 -2.28
N LEU A 181 8.51 -11.46 -2.44
CA LEU A 181 7.53 -10.94 -3.39
C LEU A 181 7.87 -11.30 -4.85
N SER A 182 9.14 -11.27 -5.24
CA SER A 182 9.53 -11.64 -6.61
C SER A 182 9.34 -13.14 -6.86
N LYS A 183 9.62 -13.99 -5.87
CA LYS A 183 9.36 -15.43 -5.95
C LYS A 183 7.88 -15.72 -6.12
N GLU A 184 7.03 -15.08 -5.32
CA GLU A 184 5.58 -15.29 -5.36
C GLU A 184 4.94 -14.70 -6.62
N LEU A 185 5.36 -13.52 -7.07
CA LEU A 185 4.84 -12.97 -8.33
C LEU A 185 5.17 -13.88 -9.53
N LYS A 186 6.35 -14.53 -9.53
CA LYS A 186 6.71 -15.53 -10.54
C LYS A 186 5.87 -16.80 -10.41
N SER A 187 5.64 -17.32 -9.19
CA SER A 187 4.78 -18.50 -8.97
C SER A 187 3.34 -18.24 -9.44
N MET A 188 2.86 -17.02 -9.23
CA MET A 188 1.59 -16.50 -9.73
C MET A 188 1.63 -16.11 -11.21
N LYS A 189 2.66 -16.46 -11.99
CA LYS A 189 2.74 -16.22 -13.44
C LYS A 189 2.57 -14.75 -13.87
N PHE A 190 2.87 -13.78 -13.00
CA PHE A 190 2.96 -12.38 -13.43
C PHE A 190 4.14 -12.21 -14.37
N LYS A 191 3.90 -11.61 -15.55
CA LYS A 191 4.93 -11.45 -16.59
C LYS A 191 6.05 -10.51 -16.19
N ASN A 192 5.75 -9.52 -15.35
CA ASN A 192 6.72 -8.55 -14.88
C ASN A 192 6.90 -8.75 -13.37
N VAL A 193 8.10 -9.13 -12.96
CA VAL A 193 8.54 -8.89 -11.59
C VAL A 193 8.81 -7.40 -11.38
N PRO A 194 8.78 -6.89 -10.14
CA PRO A 194 9.01 -5.49 -9.89
C PRO A 194 10.41 -5.09 -10.38
N SER A 195 10.49 -4.46 -11.55
CA SER A 195 11.74 -3.98 -12.13
C SER A 195 12.04 -2.58 -11.62
N GLU A 196 13.26 -2.12 -11.83
CA GLU A 196 13.77 -0.80 -11.42
C GLU A 196 13.13 0.37 -12.19
N LEU A 197 11.80 0.39 -12.31
CA LEU A 197 11.08 1.60 -12.69
C LEU A 197 11.43 2.66 -11.66
N LYS A 198 12.29 3.59 -12.10
CA LYS A 198 12.74 4.82 -11.44
C LYS A 198 11.85 5.14 -10.25
N LEU A 199 12.43 5.07 -9.05
CA LEU A 199 11.71 5.31 -7.80
C LEU A 199 10.71 6.44 -7.98
N TRP A 200 9.43 6.14 -7.79
CA TRP A 200 8.37 7.14 -7.79
C TRP A 200 8.43 7.98 -6.49
N LYS A 201 9.59 8.10 -5.86
CA LYS A 201 9.81 8.85 -4.62
C LYS A 201 10.64 10.10 -4.94
N LYS A 202 10.14 11.27 -4.54
CA LYS A 202 10.93 12.51 -4.42
C LYS A 202 11.29 12.69 -2.94
N GLY A 203 12.58 12.82 -2.62
CA GLY A 203 13.06 13.16 -1.27
C GLY A 203 12.34 12.40 -0.13
N TRP A 204 11.76 13.14 0.82
CA TRP A 204 11.14 12.67 2.08
C TRP A 204 9.83 11.86 1.96
N GLY A 205 9.53 11.22 0.82
CA GLY A 205 8.45 10.23 0.72
C GLY A 205 7.24 10.61 -0.14
N GLY A 206 7.28 11.76 -0.80
CA GLY A 206 6.28 12.16 -1.79
C GLY A 206 6.49 11.49 -3.14
N MET A 207 5.45 11.44 -3.97
CA MET A 207 5.58 10.83 -5.29
C MET A 207 6.46 11.67 -6.20
N ASN A 208 7.26 11.04 -7.08
CA ASN A 208 7.99 11.77 -8.11
C ASN A 208 7.00 12.30 -9.15
N VAL A 209 6.69 13.59 -9.01
CA VAL A 209 5.67 14.29 -9.78
C VAL A 209 5.98 14.28 -11.26
N ASP A 210 7.24 14.44 -11.65
CA ASP A 210 7.61 14.49 -13.07
C ASP A 210 7.43 13.13 -13.73
N ILE A 211 7.70 12.05 -12.99
CA ILE A 211 7.41 10.69 -13.42
C ILE A 211 5.89 10.48 -13.52
N LEU A 212 5.12 10.87 -12.50
CA LEU A 212 3.66 10.78 -12.54
C LEU A 212 3.09 11.57 -13.72
N LYS A 213 3.49 12.84 -13.91
CA LYS A 213 3.02 13.70 -15.00
C LYS A 213 3.33 13.08 -16.37
N LYS A 214 4.57 12.61 -16.58
CA LYS A 214 4.96 11.92 -17.82
C LYS A 214 4.11 10.68 -18.08
N TRP A 215 3.83 9.89 -17.05
CA TRP A 215 2.98 8.70 -17.16
C TRP A 215 1.50 9.03 -17.38
N LEU A 216 0.95 10.03 -16.69
CA LEU A 216 -0.42 10.51 -16.91
C LEU A 216 -0.62 11.06 -18.33
N ASN A 217 0.44 11.60 -18.94
CA ASN A 217 0.40 12.18 -20.28
C ASN A 217 0.84 11.23 -21.39
N SER A 218 1.42 10.06 -21.08
CA SER A 218 1.79 9.08 -22.11
C SER A 218 0.54 8.53 -22.78
N LYS A 219 0.60 8.38 -24.11
CA LYS A 219 -0.49 7.83 -24.92
C LYS A 219 -0.81 6.39 -24.54
#